data_AF-A0A439DDK9-F1
#
_entry.id   AF-A0A439DDK9-F1
#
_cell.length_a   1.000
_cell.length_b   1.000
_cell.length_c   1.000
_cell.angle_alpha   90.00
_cell.angle_beta   90.00
_cell.angle_gamma   90.00
#
_symmetry.space_group_name_H-M   'P 1'
#
loop_
_entity.id
_entity.type
_entity.pdbx_description
1 polymer ?
#
loop_
_entity_poly.entity_id
_entity_poly.type
_entity_poly.pdbx_seq_one_letter_code
_entity_poly.pdbx_strand_id
1 'polypeptide(L)'
;MADFDCFNTSLEGRLLFAVPKKGRLNQSALNLLEGADIQFRRENRLDIALVKNLPIALIFLPAADIPTFVGEGQVDLGITGLDQVQEHDAGVRALHRARRFSGEITPEEEVAQNGRGSGCETVLDLGFGGCKLQVQVPQNGIYKSPKDLIGKNIGTSFVHLARKYFANLELEVDSAKTQTGSHQAGFTSKLRTNIIELSGSVEAACALGVADGIVDLVESGETMKAAGLKPIDTVVETSAILIKSRKPSNQELVDLIAQRIRGVITAQKYVLCQYNIQRSTLAEASKIAPGKRAPTVTSLDEEGWVAVSVMVEKKKIALIMDGLSKIGAHDILVLDIKNSRD
;
A
#
# COMPACT_ATOMS: atom_id res chain seq x y z
N MET A 1 -1.06 7.81 37.24
CA MET A 1 -1.76 9.06 36.85
C MET A 1 -0.77 10.14 36.41
N ALA A 2 0.38 10.31 37.06
CA ALA A 2 1.42 11.27 36.64
C ALA A 2 2.16 10.92 35.33
N ASP A 3 2.37 9.64 35.00
CA ASP A 3 3.07 9.27 33.76
C ASP A 3 2.23 9.54 32.50
N PHE A 4 0.91 9.37 32.56
CA PHE A 4 0.01 9.58 31.41
C PHE A 4 -0.05 11.07 31.00
N ASP A 5 0.03 12.00 31.96
CA ASP A 5 0.03 13.46 31.72
C ASP A 5 1.35 13.95 31.09
N CYS A 6 2.49 13.37 31.49
CA CYS A 6 3.80 13.67 30.89
C CYS A 6 3.89 13.16 29.44
N PHE A 7 3.29 12.01 29.14
CA PHE A 7 3.22 11.49 27.77
C PHE A 7 2.42 12.41 26.84
N ASN A 8 1.29 12.94 27.32
CA ASN A 8 0.39 13.76 26.52
C ASN A 8 0.97 15.15 26.19
N THR A 9 1.70 15.75 27.13
CA THR A 9 2.38 17.04 26.93
C THR A 9 3.50 16.97 25.88
N SER A 10 4.11 15.80 25.65
CA SER A 10 5.17 15.64 24.63
C SER A 10 4.65 15.55 23.18
N LEU A 11 3.37 15.17 23.03
CA LEU A 11 2.67 15.01 21.75
C LEU A 11 1.84 16.24 21.38
N GLU A 12 1.56 17.10 22.34
CA GLU A 12 0.70 18.26 22.17
C GLU A 12 1.20 19.18 21.03
N GLY A 13 0.30 19.54 20.13
CA GLY A 13 0.59 20.37 18.96
C GLY A 13 1.36 19.68 17.83
N ARG A 14 1.64 18.38 17.91
CA ARG A 14 2.30 17.62 16.84
C ARG A 14 1.28 16.88 15.97
N LEU A 15 1.59 16.80 14.68
CA LEU A 15 0.89 15.89 13.77
C LEU A 15 1.28 14.45 14.10
N LEU A 16 0.30 13.56 14.22
CA LEU A 16 0.52 12.15 14.52
C LEU A 16 0.59 11.35 13.22
N PHE A 17 1.69 10.61 13.03
CA PHE A 17 1.94 9.83 11.82
C PHE A 17 2.18 8.36 12.16
N ALA A 18 1.21 7.50 11.85
CA ALA A 18 1.31 6.07 12.04
C ALA A 18 2.20 5.37 11.00
N VAL A 19 3.07 4.48 11.48
CA VAL A 19 4.01 3.70 10.66
C VAL A 19 3.93 2.24 11.08
N PRO A 20 4.01 1.26 10.15
CA PRO A 20 3.97 -0.16 10.51
C PRO A 20 5.10 -0.49 11.50
N LYS A 21 4.78 -1.08 12.65
CA LYS A 21 5.76 -1.36 13.72
C LYS A 21 6.71 -2.52 13.41
N LYS A 22 6.26 -3.47 12.59
CA LYS A 22 6.97 -4.68 12.18
C LYS A 22 6.36 -5.25 10.89
N GLY A 23 6.94 -6.34 10.39
CA GLY A 23 6.43 -7.07 9.21
C GLY A 23 6.90 -6.48 7.89
N ARG A 24 6.35 -6.98 6.79
CA ARG A 24 6.85 -6.77 5.42
C ARG A 24 7.00 -5.30 5.00
N LEU A 25 6.15 -4.40 5.52
CA LEU A 25 6.14 -2.99 5.12
C LEU A 25 7.11 -2.12 5.93
N ASN A 26 7.61 -2.60 7.08
CA ASN A 26 8.30 -1.77 8.05
C ASN A 26 9.60 -1.16 7.50
N GLN A 27 10.55 -1.98 7.04
CA GLN A 27 11.86 -1.47 6.62
C GLN A 27 11.75 -0.51 5.43
N SER A 28 10.91 -0.83 4.44
CA SER A 28 10.67 0.04 3.28
C SER A 28 10.01 1.36 3.69
N ALA A 29 9.07 1.35 4.64
CA ALA A 29 8.50 2.56 5.20
C ALA A 29 9.57 3.41 5.92
N LEU A 30 10.44 2.80 6.72
CA LEU A 30 11.54 3.52 7.39
C LEU A 30 12.51 4.16 6.40
N ASN A 31 12.93 3.42 5.37
CA ASN A 31 13.80 3.95 4.31
C ASN A 31 13.16 5.12 3.56
N LEU A 32 11.83 5.07 3.37
CA LEU A 32 11.07 6.13 2.73
C LEU A 32 11.04 7.40 3.60
N LEU A 33 10.83 7.26 4.91
CA LEU A 33 10.86 8.37 5.87
C LEU A 33 12.25 9.01 5.93
N GLU A 34 13.31 8.19 5.93
CA GLU A 34 14.70 8.66 5.89
C GLU A 34 14.97 9.47 4.60
N GLY A 35 14.60 8.95 3.44
CA GLY A 35 14.74 9.68 2.16
C GLY A 35 13.90 10.95 2.09
N ALA A 36 12.79 11.00 2.84
CA ALA A 36 11.93 12.17 2.99
C ALA A 36 12.46 13.17 4.03
N ASP A 37 13.66 12.95 4.57
CA ASP A 37 14.28 13.77 5.61
C ASP A 37 13.34 13.92 6.83
N ILE A 38 12.76 12.82 7.29
CA ILE A 38 12.02 12.74 8.57
C ILE A 38 12.97 12.14 9.59
N GLN A 39 13.62 13.02 10.36
CA GLN A 39 14.70 12.63 11.26
C GLN A 39 14.15 12.30 12.65
N PHE A 40 14.25 11.05 13.06
CA PHE A 40 13.81 10.61 14.38
C PHE A 40 14.80 9.61 14.96
N ARG A 41 14.70 9.38 16.27
CA ARG A 41 15.36 8.25 16.94
C ARG A 41 14.29 7.53 17.73
N ARG A 42 14.17 6.23 17.50
CA ARG A 42 13.28 5.35 18.25
C ARG A 42 14.09 4.59 19.29
N GLU A 43 13.68 4.65 20.56
CA GLU A 43 14.26 3.80 21.59
C GLU A 43 13.65 2.40 21.55
N ASN A 44 14.44 1.40 21.94
CA ASN A 44 13.97 0.02 21.99
C ASN A 44 12.79 -0.08 22.95
N ARG A 45 11.69 -0.69 22.50
CA ARG A 45 10.40 -0.90 23.23
C ARG A 45 9.43 0.28 23.27
N LEU A 46 9.77 1.45 22.75
CA LEU A 46 8.80 2.54 22.63
C LEU A 46 8.06 2.45 21.28
N ASP A 47 6.74 2.63 21.31
CA ASP A 47 5.90 2.71 20.10
C ASP A 47 5.71 4.15 19.61
N ILE A 48 6.42 5.11 20.21
CA ILE A 48 6.36 6.52 19.84
C ILE A 48 7.79 7.04 19.62
N ALA A 49 8.00 7.83 18.57
CA ALA A 49 9.25 8.56 18.36
C ALA A 49 8.96 10.00 17.90
N LEU A 50 9.56 10.97 18.60
CA LEU A 50 9.47 12.37 18.22
C LEU A 50 10.39 12.66 17.03
N VAL A 51 9.86 13.38 16.03
CA VAL A 51 10.65 13.87 14.91
C VAL A 51 11.38 15.14 15.33
N LYS A 52 12.67 15.21 15.00
CA LYS A 52 13.60 16.27 15.44
C LYS A 52 13.48 17.53 14.60
N ASN A 53 13.20 17.39 13.31
CA ASN A 53 13.24 18.47 12.33
C ASN A 53 11.85 18.91 11.82
N LEU A 54 10.77 18.29 12.30
CA LEU A 54 9.37 18.63 11.97
C LEU A 54 8.48 18.45 13.21
N PRO A 55 7.36 19.19 13.32
CA PRO A 55 6.39 19.06 14.43
C PRO A 55 5.51 17.82 14.25
N ILE A 56 6.14 16.65 14.20
CA ILE A 56 5.52 15.34 13.98
C ILE A 56 5.92 14.39 15.12
N ALA A 57 5.04 13.47 15.46
CA ALA A 57 5.35 12.27 16.23
C ALA A 57 5.02 11.02 15.41
N LEU A 58 5.98 10.11 15.29
CA LEU A 58 5.76 8.81 14.65
C LEU A 58 5.17 7.83 15.66
N ILE A 59 4.07 7.18 15.29
CA ILE A 59 3.38 6.18 16.10
C ILE A 59 3.52 4.81 15.43
N PHE A 60 4.19 3.87 16.07
CA PHE A 60 4.47 2.55 15.52
C PHE A 60 3.34 1.58 15.87
N LEU A 61 2.50 1.24 14.89
CA LEU A 61 1.31 0.40 15.08
C LEU A 61 1.34 -0.87 14.23
N PRO A 62 0.60 -1.94 14.58
CA PRO A 62 0.29 -3.00 13.63
C PRO A 62 -0.35 -2.41 12.37
N ALA A 63 0.04 -2.88 11.18
CA ALA A 63 -0.47 -2.34 9.92
C ALA A 63 -1.99 -2.43 9.79
N ALA A 64 -2.60 -3.48 10.36
CA ALA A 64 -4.04 -3.69 10.39
C ALA A 64 -4.81 -2.65 11.23
N ASP A 65 -4.16 -2.06 12.23
CA ASP A 65 -4.81 -1.10 13.13
C ASP A 65 -4.73 0.34 12.58
N ILE A 66 -3.75 0.63 11.72
CA ILE A 66 -3.50 1.97 11.18
C ILE A 66 -4.75 2.58 10.51
N PRO A 67 -5.50 1.87 9.64
CA PRO A 67 -6.74 2.40 9.07
C PRO A 67 -7.76 2.85 10.12
N THR A 68 -7.87 2.14 11.23
CA THR A 68 -8.79 2.48 12.33
C THR A 68 -8.39 3.78 13.00
N PHE A 69 -7.14 3.90 13.45
CA PHE A 69 -6.65 5.11 14.12
C PHE A 69 -6.72 6.36 13.22
N VAL A 70 -6.41 6.20 11.92
CA VAL A 70 -6.51 7.28 10.94
C VAL A 70 -7.97 7.61 10.63
N GLY A 71 -8.81 6.59 10.46
CA GLY A 71 -10.23 6.74 10.14
C GLY A 71 -11.07 7.32 11.29
N GLU A 72 -10.64 7.14 12.54
CA GLU A 72 -11.26 7.76 13.72
C GLU A 72 -10.73 9.18 13.99
N GLY A 73 -9.74 9.64 13.22
CA GLY A 73 -9.12 10.96 13.41
C GLY A 73 -8.22 11.06 14.65
N GLN A 74 -7.86 9.94 15.26
CA GLN A 74 -6.89 9.90 16.36
C GLN A 74 -5.45 10.05 15.86
N VAL A 75 -5.21 9.72 14.59
CA VAL A 75 -3.94 9.88 13.88
C VAL A 75 -4.18 10.58 12.56
N ASP A 76 -3.30 11.49 12.17
CA ASP A 76 -3.50 12.34 10.99
C ASP A 76 -3.10 11.65 9.68
N LEU A 77 -2.02 10.86 9.73
CA LEU A 77 -1.39 10.25 8.56
C LEU A 77 -0.96 8.81 8.88
N GLY A 78 -0.94 7.91 7.90
CA GLY A 78 -0.57 6.51 8.11
C GLY A 78 0.06 5.86 6.89
N ILE A 79 1.08 5.01 7.08
CA ILE A 79 1.56 4.08 6.04
C ILE A 79 0.98 2.69 6.34
N THR A 80 0.25 2.08 5.41
CA THR A 80 -0.26 0.71 5.55
C THR A 80 -0.46 0.06 4.19
N GLY A 81 -0.99 -1.16 4.14
CA GLY A 81 -1.38 -1.83 2.89
C GLY A 81 -2.79 -1.46 2.45
N LEU A 82 -3.01 -1.39 1.13
CA LEU A 82 -4.36 -1.19 0.56
C LEU A 82 -5.34 -2.29 1.02
N ASP A 83 -4.84 -3.52 1.17
CA ASP A 83 -5.58 -4.66 1.74
C ASP A 83 -6.15 -4.34 3.13
N GLN A 84 -5.36 -3.72 4.00
CA GLN A 84 -5.78 -3.38 5.36
C GLN A 84 -6.85 -2.29 5.37
N VAL A 85 -6.72 -1.29 4.50
CA VAL A 85 -7.74 -0.24 4.33
C VAL A 85 -9.05 -0.83 3.82
N GLN A 86 -8.99 -1.70 2.80
CA GLN A 86 -10.19 -2.31 2.27
C GLN A 86 -10.86 -3.27 3.27
N GLU A 87 -10.07 -3.99 4.08
CA GLU A 87 -10.56 -4.84 5.17
C GLU A 87 -11.29 -4.02 6.23
N HIS A 88 -10.66 -2.94 6.73
CA HIS A 88 -11.27 -2.02 7.68
C HIS A 88 -12.59 -1.44 7.13
N ASP A 89 -12.57 -0.92 5.91
CA ASP A 89 -13.76 -0.35 5.27
C ASP A 89 -14.88 -1.39 5.08
N ALA A 90 -14.53 -2.64 4.75
CA ALA A 90 -15.49 -3.73 4.63
C ALA A 90 -16.11 -4.08 5.99
N GLY A 91 -15.33 -4.03 7.07
CA GLY A 91 -15.79 -4.19 8.44
C GLY A 91 -16.73 -3.09 8.90
N VAL A 92 -16.35 -1.83 8.70
CA VAL A 92 -17.19 -0.65 8.99
C VAL A 92 -18.53 -0.76 8.28
N ARG A 93 -18.54 -1.07 6.97
CA ARG A 93 -19.78 -1.27 6.21
C ARG A 93 -20.62 -2.44 6.74
N ALA A 94 -19.99 -3.54 7.17
CA ALA A 94 -20.71 -4.68 7.74
C ALA A 94 -21.37 -4.32 9.08
N LEU A 95 -20.66 -3.60 9.94
CA LEU A 95 -21.17 -3.12 11.22
C LEU A 95 -22.36 -2.17 11.03
N HIS A 96 -22.26 -1.20 10.11
CA HIS A 96 -23.37 -0.30 9.80
C HIS A 96 -24.61 -1.06 9.30
N ARG A 97 -24.43 -2.04 8.40
CA ARG A 97 -25.56 -2.88 7.96
C ARG A 97 -26.20 -3.64 9.12
N ALA A 98 -25.40 -4.19 10.04
CA ALA A 98 -25.91 -4.90 11.20
C ALA A 98 -26.71 -3.99 12.14
N ARG A 99 -26.19 -2.79 12.44
CA ARG A 99 -26.88 -1.79 13.29
C ARG A 99 -28.19 -1.29 12.68
N ARG A 100 -28.22 -1.07 11.36
CA ARG A 100 -29.47 -0.73 10.65
C ARG A 100 -30.50 -1.85 10.76
N PHE A 101 -30.05 -3.11 10.66
CA PHE A 101 -30.94 -4.26 10.76
C PHE A 101 -31.47 -4.47 12.18
N SER A 102 -30.65 -4.21 13.22
CA SER A 102 -31.08 -4.28 14.61
C SER A 102 -31.92 -3.07 15.06
N GLY A 103 -32.01 -2.02 14.25
CA GLY A 103 -32.70 -0.77 14.59
C GLY A 103 -31.92 0.10 15.59
N GLU A 104 -30.64 -0.20 15.83
CA GLU A 104 -29.77 0.56 16.75
C GLU A 104 -29.40 1.96 16.25
N ILE A 105 -29.47 2.20 14.94
CA ILE A 105 -29.15 3.50 14.34
C ILE A 105 -30.04 3.78 13.13
N THR A 106 -30.56 5.01 13.01
CA THR A 106 -31.27 5.43 11.80
C THR A 106 -30.29 5.90 10.72
N PRO A 107 -30.70 5.90 9.44
CA PRO A 107 -29.87 6.46 8.36
C PRO A 107 -29.45 7.92 8.61
N GLU A 108 -30.31 8.73 9.24
CA GLU A 108 -30.02 10.13 9.55
C GLU A 108 -28.95 10.25 10.66
N GLU A 109 -29.05 9.43 11.71
CA GLU A 109 -28.06 9.39 12.81
C GLU A 109 -26.69 8.90 12.31
N GLU A 110 -26.67 7.96 11.37
CA GLU A 110 -25.45 7.48 10.75
C GLU A 110 -24.79 8.55 9.88
N VAL A 111 -25.57 9.30 9.08
CA VAL A 111 -25.04 10.42 8.29
C VAL A 111 -24.50 11.52 9.22
N ALA A 112 -25.15 11.78 10.35
CA ALA A 112 -24.66 12.73 11.34
C ALA A 112 -23.37 12.28 12.02
N GLN A 113 -23.21 10.99 12.34
CA GLN A 113 -21.96 10.42 12.88
C GLN A 113 -20.84 10.42 11.85
N ASN A 114 -21.12 10.04 10.60
CA ASN A 114 -20.13 10.03 9.51
C ASN A 114 -19.77 11.45 9.04
N GLY A 115 -20.68 12.41 9.15
CA GLY A 115 -20.45 13.85 8.94
C GLY A 115 -19.45 14.45 9.93
N ARG A 116 -19.14 13.76 11.04
CA ARG A 116 -18.04 14.13 11.94
C ARG A 116 -16.65 13.86 11.34
N GLY A 117 -16.56 13.25 10.16
CA GLY A 117 -15.30 13.10 9.42
C GLY A 117 -14.64 11.73 9.60
N SER A 118 -15.43 10.68 9.84
CA SER A 118 -14.90 9.32 9.95
C SER A 118 -14.47 8.77 8.58
N GLY A 119 -13.38 8.02 8.54
CA GLY A 119 -12.79 7.39 7.37
C GLY A 119 -11.42 7.95 7.00
N CYS A 120 -10.68 7.19 6.20
CA CYS A 120 -9.38 7.61 5.68
C CYS A 120 -9.42 7.82 4.17
N GLU A 121 -8.51 8.65 3.66
CA GLU A 121 -8.32 8.91 2.24
C GLU A 121 -6.93 8.47 1.81
N THR A 122 -6.84 7.85 0.63
CA THR A 122 -5.53 7.50 0.05
C THR A 122 -4.88 8.74 -0.55
N VAL A 123 -3.66 9.04 -0.11
CA VAL A 123 -2.85 10.18 -0.55
C VAL A 123 -1.90 9.77 -1.67
N LEU A 124 -1.20 8.64 -1.51
CA LEU A 124 -0.19 8.15 -2.44
C LEU A 124 -0.11 6.62 -2.45
N ASP A 125 0.12 6.03 -3.63
CA ASP A 125 0.77 4.72 -3.75
C ASP A 125 2.27 4.88 -3.53
N LEU A 126 2.84 4.09 -2.62
CA LEU A 126 4.24 4.18 -2.22
C LEU A 126 5.20 3.38 -3.11
N GLY A 127 4.68 2.56 -4.02
CA GLY A 127 5.45 1.81 -5.02
C GLY A 127 6.24 0.63 -4.45
N PHE A 128 5.94 0.17 -3.23
CA PHE A 128 6.55 -1.01 -2.61
C PHE A 128 5.51 -1.88 -1.90
N GLY A 129 5.92 -3.07 -1.45
CA GLY A 129 5.05 -3.98 -0.69
C GLY A 129 3.94 -4.61 -1.51
N GLY A 130 4.14 -4.68 -2.84
CA GLY A 130 3.20 -5.25 -3.78
C GLY A 130 3.00 -6.75 -3.55
N CYS A 131 1.76 -7.17 -3.30
CA CYS A 131 1.40 -8.57 -3.15
C CYS A 131 -0.08 -8.79 -3.50
N LYS A 132 -0.54 -10.05 -3.43
CA LYS A 132 -1.93 -10.41 -3.73
C LYS A 132 -2.54 -11.10 -2.53
N LEU A 133 -3.73 -10.67 -2.11
CA LEU A 133 -4.58 -11.45 -1.22
C LEU A 133 -5.25 -12.53 -2.06
N GLN A 134 -4.94 -13.81 -1.80
CA GLN A 134 -5.35 -14.90 -2.67
C GLN A 134 -6.14 -15.97 -1.93
N VAL A 135 -7.07 -16.60 -2.63
CA VAL A 135 -7.69 -17.85 -2.21
C VAL A 135 -6.71 -18.98 -2.50
N GLN A 136 -6.40 -19.77 -1.48
CA GLN A 136 -5.40 -20.84 -1.55
C GLN A 136 -5.99 -22.16 -1.05
N VAL A 137 -5.59 -23.27 -1.66
CA VAL A 137 -6.06 -24.62 -1.31
C VAL A 137 -4.90 -25.61 -1.31
N PRO A 138 -5.02 -26.77 -0.62
CA PRO A 138 -4.02 -27.83 -0.70
C PRO A 138 -3.69 -28.22 -2.14
N GLN A 139 -2.40 -28.25 -2.47
CA GLN A 139 -1.92 -28.46 -3.84
C GLN A 139 -2.42 -29.78 -4.43
N ASN A 140 -2.38 -30.83 -3.61
CA ASN A 140 -2.84 -32.19 -3.94
C ASN A 140 -4.30 -32.45 -3.50
N GLY A 141 -5.05 -31.39 -3.17
CA GLY A 141 -6.44 -31.47 -2.77
C GLY A 141 -7.43 -31.57 -3.93
N ILE A 142 -8.71 -31.73 -3.58
CA ILE A 142 -9.83 -31.88 -4.54
C ILE A 142 -10.32 -30.55 -5.13
N TYR A 143 -10.01 -29.43 -4.46
CA TYR A 143 -10.48 -28.10 -4.84
C TYR A 143 -9.60 -27.50 -5.95
N LYS A 144 -10.21 -26.98 -7.02
CA LYS A 144 -9.52 -26.41 -8.18
C LYS A 144 -10.02 -25.01 -8.55
N SER A 145 -11.24 -24.68 -8.18
CA SER A 145 -11.90 -23.41 -8.42
C SER A 145 -12.41 -22.83 -7.10
N PRO A 146 -12.47 -21.50 -6.93
CA PRO A 146 -13.09 -20.89 -5.76
C PRO A 146 -14.52 -21.36 -5.50
N LYS A 147 -15.25 -21.72 -6.57
CA LYS A 147 -16.63 -22.23 -6.48
C LYS A 147 -16.71 -23.55 -5.71
N ASP A 148 -15.64 -24.34 -5.70
CA ASP A 148 -15.59 -25.62 -4.98
C ASP A 148 -15.56 -25.42 -3.45
N LEU A 149 -15.24 -24.20 -3.00
CA LEU A 149 -15.16 -23.81 -1.59
C LEU A 149 -16.48 -23.24 -1.05
N ILE A 150 -17.52 -23.11 -1.86
CA ILE A 150 -18.84 -22.66 -1.38
C ILE A 150 -19.37 -23.66 -0.35
N GLY A 151 -19.75 -23.16 0.83
CA GLY A 151 -20.22 -24.00 1.93
C GLY A 151 -19.12 -24.70 2.73
N LYS A 152 -17.85 -24.37 2.47
CA LYS A 152 -16.68 -24.93 3.15
C LYS A 152 -16.13 -23.97 4.22
N ASN A 153 -15.16 -24.46 4.99
CA ASN A 153 -14.47 -23.67 6.01
C ASN A 153 -13.27 -22.93 5.40
N ILE A 154 -13.22 -21.60 5.57
CA ILE A 154 -12.14 -20.76 5.06
C ILE A 154 -11.46 -20.03 6.21
N GLY A 155 -10.16 -20.30 6.38
CA GLY A 155 -9.33 -19.61 7.37
C GLY A 155 -8.73 -18.31 6.82
N THR A 156 -8.82 -17.22 7.58
CA THR A 156 -8.20 -15.94 7.19
C THR A 156 -8.07 -14.97 8.35
N SER A 157 -7.14 -14.01 8.24
CA SER A 157 -7.14 -12.78 9.05
C SER A 157 -7.91 -11.62 8.38
N PHE A 158 -8.28 -11.75 7.10
CA PHE A 158 -9.03 -10.76 6.30
C PHE A 158 -10.50 -11.15 6.19
N VAL A 159 -11.16 -11.17 7.35
CA VAL A 159 -12.50 -11.74 7.52
C VAL A 159 -13.53 -11.02 6.66
N HIS A 160 -13.51 -9.70 6.61
CA HIS A 160 -14.51 -8.90 5.91
C HIS A 160 -14.33 -8.97 4.40
N LEU A 161 -13.09 -8.95 3.89
CA LEU A 161 -12.79 -9.16 2.47
C LEU A 161 -13.14 -10.57 2.03
N ALA A 162 -12.78 -11.59 2.80
CA ALA A 162 -13.15 -12.97 2.48
C ALA A 162 -14.68 -13.16 2.45
N ARG A 163 -15.40 -12.63 3.46
CA ARG A 163 -16.88 -12.66 3.47
C ARG A 163 -17.46 -11.98 2.23
N LYS A 164 -16.95 -10.80 1.86
CA LYS A 164 -17.41 -10.06 0.67
C LYS A 164 -17.15 -10.88 -0.61
N TYR A 165 -15.97 -11.46 -0.74
CA TYR A 165 -15.58 -12.27 -1.90
C TYR A 165 -16.49 -13.50 -2.06
N PHE A 166 -16.66 -14.31 -1.01
CA PHE A 166 -17.52 -15.49 -1.08
C PHE A 166 -19.01 -15.16 -1.21
N ALA A 167 -19.49 -14.06 -0.63
CA ALA A 167 -20.85 -13.60 -0.85
C ALA A 167 -21.12 -13.29 -2.33
N ASN A 168 -20.20 -12.59 -3.00
CA ASN A 168 -20.31 -12.32 -4.43
C ASN A 168 -20.27 -13.61 -5.26
N LEU A 169 -19.35 -14.53 -4.92
CA LEU A 169 -19.22 -15.80 -5.60
C LEU A 169 -20.48 -16.68 -5.48
N GLU A 170 -21.10 -16.70 -4.30
CA GLU A 170 -22.35 -17.39 -4.05
C GLU A 170 -23.51 -16.79 -4.87
N LEU A 171 -23.60 -15.46 -4.95
CA LEU A 171 -24.59 -14.75 -5.77
C LEU A 171 -24.43 -15.05 -7.27
N GLU A 172 -23.20 -15.11 -7.77
CA GLU A 172 -22.92 -15.47 -9.17
C GLU A 172 -23.38 -16.90 -9.49
N VAL A 173 -23.11 -17.84 -8.60
CA VAL A 173 -23.51 -19.25 -8.78
C VAL A 173 -25.03 -19.41 -8.67
N ASP A 174 -25.68 -18.71 -7.76
CA ASP A 174 -27.14 -18.78 -7.61
C ASP A 174 -27.84 -18.09 -8.81
N SER A 175 -27.34 -16.93 -9.27
CA SER A 175 -27.87 -16.23 -10.46
C SER A 175 -27.72 -17.04 -11.75
N ALA A 176 -26.64 -17.82 -11.88
CA ALA A 176 -26.47 -18.73 -13.01
C ALA A 176 -27.47 -19.90 -13.01
N LYS A 177 -28.09 -20.23 -11.87
CA LYS A 177 -29.11 -21.27 -11.73
C LYS A 177 -30.53 -20.73 -11.93
N THR A 178 -30.77 -19.45 -11.65
CA THR A 178 -32.06 -18.76 -11.83
C THR A 178 -32.15 -17.99 -13.16
N GLN A 179 -32.15 -18.70 -14.30
CA GLN A 179 -32.64 -18.12 -15.58
C GLN A 179 -34.17 -18.06 -15.69
N THR A 180 -34.92 -18.43 -14.64
CA THR A 180 -36.38 -18.26 -14.59
C THR A 180 -36.78 -17.54 -13.31
N GLY A 181 -37.11 -16.25 -13.42
CA GLY A 181 -37.85 -15.52 -12.40
C GLY A 181 -37.03 -14.43 -11.69
N SER A 182 -37.41 -13.18 -11.96
CA SER A 182 -36.97 -11.96 -11.29
C SER A 182 -37.20 -12.02 -9.78
N HIS A 183 -36.16 -12.26 -8.99
CA HIS A 183 -36.11 -11.87 -7.58
C HIS A 183 -34.81 -11.10 -7.35
N GLN A 184 -34.95 -9.82 -6.96
CA GLN A 184 -33.85 -9.05 -6.41
C GLN A 184 -33.37 -9.77 -5.15
N ALA A 185 -32.24 -10.48 -5.26
CA ALA A 185 -31.61 -11.15 -4.13
C ALA A 185 -31.06 -10.08 -3.18
N GLY A 186 -31.90 -9.68 -2.22
CA GLY A 186 -31.48 -8.90 -1.07
C GLY A 186 -30.38 -9.65 -0.31
N PHE A 187 -29.44 -8.89 0.25
CA PHE A 187 -28.28 -9.34 1.02
C PHE A 187 -28.68 -9.93 2.41
N THR A 188 -29.69 -10.80 2.44
CA THR A 188 -30.36 -11.27 3.68
C THR A 188 -30.13 -12.76 3.97
N SER A 189 -29.54 -13.53 3.06
CA SER A 189 -29.20 -14.93 3.35
C SER A 189 -27.84 -15.05 4.04
N LYS A 190 -27.79 -15.83 5.12
CA LYS A 190 -26.55 -16.20 5.82
C LYS A 190 -25.61 -16.88 4.82
N LEU A 191 -24.36 -16.41 4.75
CA LEU A 191 -23.32 -16.97 3.87
C LEU A 191 -23.20 -18.48 4.10
N ARG A 192 -23.24 -19.30 3.03
CA ARG A 192 -23.07 -20.76 3.14
C ARG A 192 -21.65 -21.07 3.56
N THR A 193 -20.69 -20.37 2.97
CA THR A 193 -19.26 -20.48 3.26
C THR A 193 -18.96 -19.98 4.68
N ASN A 194 -18.27 -20.79 5.48
CA ASN A 194 -17.94 -20.46 6.86
C ASN A 194 -16.56 -19.80 6.94
N ILE A 195 -16.52 -18.51 7.28
CA ILE A 195 -15.27 -17.75 7.43
C ILE A 195 -14.79 -17.81 8.87
N ILE A 196 -13.63 -18.44 9.07
CA ILE A 196 -12.96 -18.65 10.36
C ILE A 196 -11.84 -17.61 10.49
N GLU A 197 -11.95 -16.77 11.51
CA GLU A 197 -10.93 -15.78 11.83
C GLU A 197 -9.71 -16.44 12.48
N LEU A 198 -8.53 -16.12 11.98
CA LEU A 198 -7.24 -16.62 12.47
C LEU A 198 -6.32 -15.45 12.80
N SER A 199 -5.73 -15.49 13.99
CA SER A 199 -4.83 -14.43 14.50
C SER A 199 -3.38 -14.56 14.02
N GLY A 200 -3.03 -15.64 13.31
CA GLY A 200 -1.73 -15.87 12.70
C GLY A 200 -1.54 -17.32 12.22
N SER A 201 -0.45 -17.57 11.49
CA SER A 201 -0.12 -18.88 10.90
C SER A 201 -1.26 -19.47 10.06
N VAL A 202 -1.84 -18.63 9.18
CA VAL A 202 -3.02 -18.98 8.38
C VAL A 202 -2.70 -20.17 7.47
N GLU A 203 -1.48 -20.25 6.95
CA GLU A 203 -0.96 -21.32 6.10
C GLU A 203 -1.05 -22.72 6.73
N ALA A 204 -1.04 -22.83 8.07
CA ALA A 204 -1.13 -24.10 8.77
C ALA A 204 -2.58 -24.60 8.92
N ALA A 205 -3.58 -23.75 8.72
CA ALA A 205 -4.98 -24.05 9.02
C ALA A 205 -5.51 -25.27 8.25
N CYS A 206 -5.12 -25.43 6.98
CA CYS A 206 -5.51 -26.59 6.19
C CYS A 206 -4.85 -27.88 6.67
N ALA A 207 -3.55 -27.86 6.98
CA ALA A 207 -2.83 -29.02 7.47
C ALA A 207 -3.36 -29.52 8.83
N LEU A 208 -3.85 -28.59 9.66
CA LEU A 208 -4.46 -28.87 10.96
C LEU A 208 -5.95 -29.27 10.88
N GLY A 209 -6.56 -29.27 9.70
CA GLY A 209 -7.97 -29.62 9.51
C GLY A 209 -8.96 -28.54 9.99
N VAL A 210 -8.49 -27.33 10.26
CA VAL A 210 -9.32 -26.19 10.68
C VAL A 210 -10.08 -25.59 9.50
N ALA A 211 -9.47 -25.60 8.30
CA ALA A 211 -10.05 -25.01 7.10
C ALA A 211 -9.83 -25.89 5.85
N ASP A 212 -10.80 -25.86 4.93
CA ASP A 212 -10.72 -26.51 3.62
C ASP A 212 -9.86 -25.71 2.62
N GLY A 213 -9.81 -24.39 2.80
CA GLY A 213 -8.97 -23.45 2.07
C GLY A 213 -8.70 -22.21 2.91
N ILE A 214 -7.83 -21.34 2.45
CA ILE A 214 -7.50 -20.09 3.15
C ILE A 214 -7.57 -18.89 2.23
N VAL A 215 -7.69 -17.71 2.83
CA VAL A 215 -7.46 -16.43 2.15
C VAL A 215 -6.32 -15.74 2.87
N ASP A 216 -5.17 -15.61 2.20
CA ASP A 216 -3.98 -14.99 2.77
C ASP A 216 -3.10 -14.32 1.70
N LEU A 217 -2.21 -13.46 2.15
CA LEU A 217 -1.33 -12.68 1.30
C LEU A 217 -0.20 -13.52 0.70
N VAL A 218 0.05 -13.28 -0.59
CA VAL A 218 1.08 -13.96 -1.38
C VAL A 218 1.96 -12.92 -2.07
N GLU A 219 3.24 -12.90 -1.71
CA GLU A 219 4.27 -12.08 -2.35
C GLU A 219 5.09 -12.90 -3.35
N SER A 220 6.12 -13.65 -2.88
CA SER A 220 6.87 -14.61 -3.73
C SER A 220 6.16 -15.95 -3.92
N GLY A 221 5.25 -16.29 -2.99
CA GLY A 221 4.56 -17.58 -2.93
C GLY A 221 5.40 -18.74 -2.37
N GLU A 222 6.60 -18.47 -1.84
CA GLU A 222 7.45 -19.51 -1.26
C GLU A 222 6.84 -20.13 0.01
N THR A 223 6.36 -19.32 0.94
CA THR A 223 5.70 -19.80 2.18
C THR A 223 4.46 -20.64 1.89
N MET A 224 3.61 -20.17 0.97
CA MET A 224 2.42 -20.91 0.50
C MET A 224 2.81 -22.28 -0.06
N LYS A 225 3.82 -22.35 -0.94
CA LYS A 225 4.29 -23.61 -1.51
C LYS A 225 4.89 -24.54 -0.45
N ALA A 226 5.66 -24.00 0.49
CA ALA A 226 6.22 -24.77 1.59
C ALA A 226 5.15 -25.38 2.50
N ALA A 227 4.01 -24.69 2.67
CA ALA A 227 2.83 -25.20 3.37
C ALA A 227 2.01 -26.21 2.54
N GLY A 228 2.43 -26.53 1.30
CA GLY A 228 1.72 -27.44 0.41
C GLY A 228 0.45 -26.85 -0.19
N LEU A 229 0.36 -25.52 -0.30
CA LEU A 229 -0.79 -24.80 -0.85
C LEU A 229 -0.51 -24.29 -2.27
N LYS A 230 -1.58 -24.03 -3.02
CA LYS A 230 -1.56 -23.35 -4.32
C LYS A 230 -2.64 -22.26 -4.37
N PRO A 231 -2.41 -21.15 -5.09
CA PRO A 231 -3.41 -20.13 -5.27
C PRO A 231 -4.40 -20.56 -6.37
N ILE A 232 -5.67 -20.25 -6.19
CA ILE A 232 -6.74 -20.55 -7.17
C ILE A 232 -7.49 -19.31 -7.63
N ASP A 233 -7.43 -18.20 -6.90
CA ASP A 233 -7.94 -16.90 -7.34
C ASP A 233 -7.35 -15.74 -6.50
N THR A 234 -7.53 -14.51 -6.97
CA THR A 234 -7.08 -13.28 -6.30
C THR A 234 -8.28 -12.48 -5.79
N VAL A 235 -8.30 -12.20 -4.49
CA VAL A 235 -9.31 -11.38 -3.82
C VAL A 235 -9.00 -9.89 -4.00
N VAL A 236 -7.75 -9.48 -3.75
CA VAL A 236 -7.27 -8.09 -3.87
C VAL A 236 -5.81 -8.08 -4.32
N GLU A 237 -5.47 -7.21 -5.27
CA GLU A 237 -4.07 -6.80 -5.49
C GLU A 237 -3.79 -5.59 -4.59
N THR A 238 -2.68 -5.62 -3.85
CA THR A 238 -2.37 -4.62 -2.82
C THR A 238 -0.93 -4.15 -2.91
N SER A 239 -0.70 -2.90 -2.50
CA SER A 239 0.60 -2.26 -2.32
C SER A 239 0.58 -1.42 -1.05
N ALA A 240 1.75 -0.95 -0.62
CA ALA A 240 1.84 0.02 0.45
C ALA A 240 1.33 1.40 -0.02
N ILE A 241 0.50 2.02 0.80
CA ILE A 241 -0.12 3.32 0.55
C ILE A 241 0.09 4.27 1.72
N LEU A 242 0.10 5.56 1.43
CA LEU A 242 -0.03 6.63 2.41
C LEU A 242 -1.51 7.02 2.50
N ILE A 243 -2.06 6.97 3.70
CA ILE A 243 -3.44 7.40 3.99
C ILE A 243 -3.44 8.59 4.94
N LYS A 244 -4.48 9.44 4.86
CA LYS A 244 -4.73 10.53 5.79
C LYS A 244 -6.12 10.43 6.40
N SER A 245 -6.30 11.02 7.58
CA SER A 245 -7.61 11.30 8.15
C SER A 245 -8.36 12.28 7.23
N ARG A 246 -9.69 12.19 7.16
CA ARG A 246 -10.52 13.19 6.48
C ARG A 246 -10.46 14.57 7.13
N LYS A 247 -10.05 14.64 8.40
CA LYS A 247 -9.88 15.89 9.16
C LYS A 247 -8.53 15.86 9.89
N PRO A 248 -7.40 15.97 9.15
CA PRO A 248 -6.10 16.01 9.79
C PRO A 248 -5.94 17.31 10.57
N SER A 249 -5.22 17.26 11.69
CA SER A 249 -4.90 18.39 12.56
C SER A 249 -4.15 19.51 11.82
N ASN A 250 -3.34 19.16 10.82
CA ASN A 250 -2.58 20.10 10.00
C ASN A 250 -2.45 19.61 8.55
N GLN A 251 -3.32 20.12 7.66
CA GLN A 251 -3.35 19.75 6.24
C GLN A 251 -2.09 20.19 5.49
N GLU A 252 -1.53 21.37 5.79
CA GLU A 252 -0.30 21.86 5.12
C GLU A 252 0.90 20.94 5.39
N LEU A 253 1.02 20.45 6.62
CA LEU A 253 2.08 19.53 7.00
C LEU A 253 1.90 18.14 6.37
N VAL A 254 0.65 17.65 6.25
CA VAL A 254 0.34 16.43 5.48
C VAL A 254 0.81 16.58 4.03
N ASP A 255 0.51 17.71 3.38
CA ASP A 255 0.87 17.95 1.98
C ASP A 255 2.39 18.06 1.80
N LEU A 256 3.09 18.70 2.74
CA LEU A 256 4.54 18.74 2.77
C LEU A 256 5.16 17.33 2.87
N ILE A 257 4.68 16.51 3.81
CA ILE A 257 5.17 15.13 3.99
C ILE A 257 4.92 14.32 2.72
N ALA A 258 3.71 14.41 2.15
CA ALA A 258 3.35 13.73 0.93
C ALA A 258 4.24 14.14 -0.26
N GLN A 259 4.55 15.44 -0.42
CA GLN A 259 5.45 15.91 -1.47
C GLN A 259 6.88 15.40 -1.27
N ARG A 260 7.38 15.38 -0.02
CA ARG A 260 8.71 14.83 0.30
C ARG A 260 8.80 13.34 -0.03
N ILE A 261 7.78 12.56 0.35
CA ILE A 261 7.67 11.13 0.06
C ILE A 261 7.59 10.87 -1.45
N ARG A 262 6.73 11.61 -2.16
CA ARG A 262 6.61 11.52 -3.63
C ARG A 262 7.96 11.75 -4.32
N GLY A 263 8.77 12.66 -3.78
CA GLY A 263 10.09 12.92 -4.33
C GLY A 263 11.10 11.79 -4.12
N VAL A 264 11.00 11.03 -3.03
CA VAL A 264 11.78 9.80 -2.83
C VAL A 264 11.34 8.71 -3.82
N ILE A 265 10.03 8.51 -3.96
CA ILE A 265 9.48 7.52 -4.91
C ILE A 265 9.93 7.83 -6.33
N THR A 266 9.93 9.12 -6.70
CA THR A 266 10.45 9.57 -7.99
C THR A 266 11.94 9.28 -8.11
N ALA A 267 12.75 9.65 -7.12
CA ALA A 267 14.19 9.40 -7.12
C ALA A 267 14.55 7.91 -7.19
N GLN A 268 13.73 7.02 -6.62
CA GLN A 268 13.93 5.57 -6.74
C GLN A 268 13.70 5.04 -8.17
N LYS A 269 12.88 5.72 -8.98
CA LYS A 269 12.59 5.31 -10.37
C LYS A 269 13.61 5.81 -11.38
N TYR A 270 14.35 6.87 -11.04
CA TYR A 270 15.25 7.56 -11.97
C TYR A 270 16.71 7.54 -11.49
N VAL A 271 17.62 7.76 -12.42
CA VAL A 271 19.04 8.08 -12.20
C VAL A 271 19.38 9.34 -12.98
N LEU A 272 20.43 10.03 -12.56
CA LEU A 272 21.03 11.10 -13.34
C LEU A 272 22.09 10.49 -14.27
N CYS A 273 21.87 10.59 -15.57
CA CYS A 273 22.84 10.20 -16.59
C CYS A 273 23.56 11.46 -17.06
N GLN A 274 24.89 11.44 -17.02
CA GLN A 274 25.74 12.51 -17.53
C GLN A 274 26.66 11.97 -18.61
N TYR A 275 26.91 12.73 -19.68
CA TYR A 275 27.79 12.31 -20.76
C TYR A 275 28.31 13.50 -21.55
N ASN A 276 29.46 13.32 -22.20
CA ASN A 276 30.04 14.26 -23.14
C ASN A 276 29.72 13.83 -24.58
N ILE A 277 29.37 14.76 -25.45
CA ILE A 277 29.08 14.45 -26.86
C ILE A 277 29.39 15.66 -27.77
N GLN A 278 29.68 15.40 -29.04
CA GLN A 278 29.75 16.46 -30.04
C GLN A 278 28.40 17.16 -30.22
N ARG A 279 28.43 18.49 -30.35
CA ARG A 279 27.24 19.33 -30.56
C ARG A 279 26.47 18.95 -31.82
N SER A 280 27.16 18.44 -32.85
CA SER A 280 26.57 17.96 -34.10
C SER A 280 25.61 16.79 -33.90
N THR A 281 25.88 15.89 -32.94
CA THR A 281 25.07 14.68 -32.67
C THR A 281 24.10 14.84 -31.49
N LEU A 282 24.08 16.00 -30.82
CA LEU A 282 23.20 16.30 -29.69
C LEU A 282 21.69 16.09 -29.99
N ALA A 283 21.27 16.35 -31.22
CA ALA A 283 19.87 16.18 -31.64
C ALA A 283 19.45 14.70 -31.64
N GLU A 284 20.38 13.78 -31.93
CA GLU A 284 20.13 12.34 -31.85
C GLU A 284 20.18 11.87 -30.40
N ALA A 285 21.14 12.35 -29.61
CA ALA A 285 21.25 12.03 -28.20
C ALA A 285 19.99 12.42 -27.40
N SER A 286 19.40 13.58 -27.71
CA SER A 286 18.14 14.04 -27.10
C SER A 286 16.94 13.13 -27.43
N LYS A 287 16.97 12.38 -28.53
CA LYS A 287 15.92 11.38 -28.84
C LYS A 287 16.11 10.09 -28.05
N ILE A 288 17.36 9.70 -27.80
CA ILE A 288 17.71 8.51 -27.01
C ILE A 288 17.41 8.76 -25.53
N ALA A 289 17.81 9.92 -25.02
CA ALA A 289 17.62 10.33 -23.63
C ALA A 289 16.89 11.68 -23.57
N PRO A 290 15.55 11.71 -23.75
CA PRO A 290 14.77 12.96 -23.71
C PRO A 290 14.66 13.58 -22.32
N GLY A 291 14.91 12.79 -21.28
CA GLY A 291 14.79 13.21 -19.89
C GLY A 291 13.36 13.23 -19.38
N LYS A 292 13.22 13.52 -18.08
CA LYS A 292 11.91 13.72 -17.42
C LYS A 292 11.23 15.02 -17.85
N ARG A 293 12.02 16.09 -18.08
CA ARG A 293 11.55 17.39 -18.58
C ARG A 293 12.24 17.75 -19.89
N ALA A 294 13.56 17.89 -19.84
CA ALA A 294 14.45 18.08 -20.97
C ALA A 294 15.90 17.82 -20.51
N PRO A 295 16.85 17.52 -21.41
CA PRO A 295 18.26 17.45 -21.07
C PRO A 295 18.83 18.84 -20.75
N THR A 296 19.70 18.92 -19.74
CA THR A 296 20.53 20.11 -19.50
C THR A 296 21.79 19.99 -20.34
N VAL A 297 22.17 21.07 -21.04
CA VAL A 297 23.32 21.07 -21.96
C VAL A 297 24.24 22.24 -21.61
N THR A 298 25.53 21.94 -21.40
CA THR A 298 26.58 22.90 -21.08
C THR A 298 27.72 22.75 -22.08
N SER A 299 28.24 23.85 -22.63
CA SER A 299 29.42 23.82 -23.51
C SER A 299 30.67 23.43 -22.72
N LEU A 300 31.56 22.64 -23.34
CA LEU A 300 32.89 22.36 -22.81
C LEU A 300 33.91 23.37 -23.36
N ASP A 301 35.09 23.41 -22.74
CA ASP A 301 36.23 24.21 -23.23
C ASP A 301 36.75 23.68 -24.58
N GLU A 302 36.63 22.38 -24.81
CA GLU A 302 36.94 21.78 -26.11
C GLU A 302 35.87 22.19 -27.14
N GLU A 303 36.33 22.80 -28.23
CA GLU A 303 35.45 23.33 -29.26
C GLU A 303 34.58 22.23 -29.89
N GLY A 304 33.29 22.51 -30.04
CA GLY A 304 32.33 21.57 -30.63
C GLY A 304 31.77 20.52 -29.68
N TRP A 305 32.19 20.48 -28.41
CA TRP A 305 31.68 19.53 -27.42
C TRP A 305 30.71 20.14 -26.40
N VAL A 306 29.83 19.29 -25.89
CA VAL A 306 28.89 19.61 -24.81
C VAL A 306 28.85 18.49 -23.77
N ALA A 307 28.66 18.87 -22.51
CA ALA A 307 28.22 17.98 -21.45
C ALA A 307 26.70 18.02 -21.36
N VAL A 308 26.08 16.84 -21.28
CA VAL A 308 24.64 16.66 -21.14
C VAL A 308 24.35 15.99 -19.81
N SER A 309 23.35 16.51 -19.09
CA SER A 309 22.86 15.94 -17.83
C SER A 309 21.36 15.70 -17.94
N VAL A 310 20.91 14.46 -17.69
CA VAL A 310 19.53 14.05 -17.96
C VAL A 310 19.03 12.97 -17.01
N MET A 311 17.80 13.13 -16.51
CA MET A 311 17.15 12.10 -15.68
C MET A 311 16.59 10.98 -16.55
N VAL A 312 16.98 9.73 -16.26
CA VAL A 312 16.60 8.54 -17.02
C VAL A 312 16.01 7.48 -16.09
N GLU A 313 14.98 6.76 -16.55
CA GLU A 313 14.42 5.64 -15.77
C GLU A 313 15.47 4.54 -15.56
N LYS A 314 15.63 4.06 -14.32
CA LYS A 314 16.59 3.00 -13.96
C LYS A 314 16.48 1.75 -14.85
N LYS A 315 15.27 1.37 -15.24
CA LYS A 315 15.03 0.18 -16.07
C LYS A 315 15.51 0.33 -17.52
N LYS A 316 15.68 1.56 -18.01
CA LYS A 316 16.07 1.87 -19.40
C LYS A 316 17.54 2.28 -19.52
N ILE A 317 18.24 2.46 -18.39
CA ILE A 317 19.57 3.08 -18.40
C ILE A 317 20.59 2.34 -19.25
N ALA A 318 20.66 1.01 -19.17
CA ALA A 318 21.62 0.22 -19.95
C ALA A 318 21.44 0.42 -21.46
N LEU A 319 20.20 0.33 -21.96
CA LEU A 319 19.88 0.55 -23.37
C LEU A 319 20.18 1.99 -23.82
N ILE A 320 19.96 2.96 -22.92
CA ILE A 320 20.28 4.36 -23.20
C ILE A 320 21.78 4.58 -23.27
N MET A 321 22.56 4.01 -22.35
CA MET A 321 24.02 4.07 -22.39
C MET A 321 24.56 3.46 -23.69
N ASP A 322 24.10 2.26 -24.07
CA ASP A 322 24.48 1.62 -25.34
C ASP A 322 24.14 2.49 -26.56
N GLY A 323 22.95 3.10 -26.55
CA GLY A 323 22.50 4.00 -27.62
C GLY A 323 23.36 5.26 -27.71
N LEU A 324 23.67 5.88 -26.58
CA LEU A 324 24.51 7.07 -26.50
C LEU A 324 25.95 6.77 -26.95
N SER A 325 26.53 5.64 -26.53
CA SER A 325 27.88 5.24 -26.96
C SER A 325 27.96 5.02 -28.48
N LYS A 326 26.92 4.44 -29.10
CA LYS A 326 26.89 4.22 -30.56
C LYS A 326 26.94 5.51 -31.38
N ILE A 327 26.42 6.61 -30.86
CA ILE A 327 26.43 7.92 -31.53
C ILE A 327 27.61 8.81 -31.09
N GLY A 328 28.58 8.22 -30.38
CA GLY A 328 29.83 8.90 -30.00
C GLY A 328 29.78 9.66 -28.67
N ALA A 329 28.85 9.32 -27.76
CA ALA A 329 28.92 9.85 -26.40
C ALA A 329 30.08 9.20 -25.62
N HIS A 330 30.81 10.02 -24.85
CA HIS A 330 31.95 9.66 -24.02
C HIS A 330 31.66 9.96 -22.54
N ASP A 331 32.42 9.32 -21.65
CA ASP A 331 32.36 9.53 -20.20
C ASP A 331 30.94 9.44 -19.63
N ILE A 332 30.18 8.42 -20.05
CA ILE A 332 28.80 8.23 -19.61
C ILE A 332 28.78 7.79 -18.15
N LEU A 333 28.37 8.69 -17.26
CA LEU A 333 28.28 8.50 -15.82
C LEU A 333 26.82 8.38 -15.38
N VAL A 334 26.58 7.53 -14.37
CA VAL A 334 25.27 7.34 -13.77
C VAL A 334 25.36 7.60 -12.28
N LEU A 335 24.54 8.53 -11.78
CA LEU A 335 24.49 8.93 -10.38
C LEU A 335 23.09 8.65 -9.80
N ASP A 336 23.06 8.10 -8.60
CA ASP A 336 21.81 7.90 -7.87
C ASP A 336 21.24 9.23 -7.37
N ILE A 337 19.91 9.34 -7.44
CA ILE A 337 19.15 10.46 -6.89
C ILE A 337 18.54 10.00 -5.57
N LYS A 338 18.64 10.81 -4.52
CA LYS A 338 18.01 10.51 -3.21
C LYS A 338 16.60 11.08 -3.08
N ASN A 339 16.35 12.27 -3.64
CA ASN A 339 15.03 12.91 -3.64
C ASN A 339 14.91 13.87 -4.84
N SER A 340 13.74 13.98 -5.46
CA SER A 340 13.46 14.87 -6.59
C SER A 340 12.04 15.43 -6.46
N ARG A 341 11.89 16.75 -6.34
CA ARG A 341 10.58 17.42 -6.18
C ARG A 341 10.18 18.10 -7.48
N ASP A 342 8.88 18.03 -7.78
CA ASP A 342 8.22 18.82 -8.81
C ASP A 342 7.32 19.87 -8.16
#